data_AF-A0A146FX81-F1
#
_entry.id   AF-A0A146FX81-F1
#
_cell.length_a   1.000
_cell.length_b   1.000
_cell.length_c   1.000
_cell.angle_alpha   90.00
_cell.angle_beta   90.00
_cell.angle_gamma   90.00
#
_symmetry.space_group_name_H-M   'P 1'
#
loop_
_entity.id
_entity.type
_entity.pdbx_description
1 polymer ?
#
loop_
_entity_poly.entity_id
_entity_poly.type
_entity_poly.pdbx_seq_one_letter_code
_entity_poly.pdbx_strand_id
1 'polypeptide(L)'
;METGLFGPSLYCVEREEEVQKGIISDILAIPRLRESWVPNVGPRLFHPRNPVGFYDTHVKPCPIGESIAWTRTLKEYPDTRRPLKAPPRSGLIPRGRAHLRPMSETFDVPDTPYWHAVAEITYGYVWSIVDDNVLCKDCVRGTSTCALLATFPDYYHFCQDMSSVLELTAKRTVEYIAHVYRCHPHGGEHHKVMDTWLATVQAVYLDVLHPKAESLRFPEDELQSIRYRLINAGARGLVLQARLENGLLKEDELTLDAISFATVAMHDACDYRHDNQANEFYNVVTIVGAHCGVPATNMVRRLCVDIWAWALDEGADWVLYVAGRCLAWQLYMARYKTTILFEHLVPPDSNNQRMEDPYGDPVLNSMNPLPPSAHPYDFDLRNRCHKKDRYDELLRNCLAHFESCSGCYQYDKVSWEARLSLIGNAYVKKYSDCSCLNTIGMYMILACTEPVWWAIDDATDYTGPMEEWSPMLC
;
A
#
# COMPACT_ATOMS: atom_id res chain seq x y z
N MET A 1 -21.61 24.24 -0.42
CA MET A 1 -21.71 23.11 -1.36
C MET A 1 -21.81 21.86 -0.51
N GLU A 2 -22.88 21.08 -0.63
CA GLU A 2 -22.90 19.71 -0.13
C GLU A 2 -22.22 18.83 -1.19
N THR A 3 -20.90 18.79 -1.18
CA THR A 3 -20.14 17.78 -1.93
C THR A 3 -20.17 16.49 -1.10
N GLY A 4 -21.18 15.66 -1.34
CA GLY A 4 -21.22 14.31 -0.79
C GLY A 4 -20.52 13.37 -1.75
N LEU A 5 -19.21 13.16 -1.57
CA LEU A 5 -18.42 12.19 -2.33
C LEU A 5 -19.13 10.86 -2.33
N PHE A 6 -19.44 10.36 -3.53
CA PHE A 6 -20.21 9.15 -3.73
C PHE A 6 -21.54 9.18 -2.97
N GLY A 7 -22.46 10.01 -3.46
CA GLY A 7 -23.81 10.12 -2.93
C GLY A 7 -24.55 8.77 -2.80
N PRO A 8 -25.73 8.77 -2.16
CA PRO A 8 -26.45 7.54 -1.80
C PRO A 8 -26.82 6.64 -2.99
N SER A 9 -26.73 7.17 -4.21
CA SER A 9 -26.97 6.47 -5.46
C SER A 9 -25.76 5.75 -6.05
N LEU A 10 -24.57 5.76 -5.42
CA LEU A 10 -23.35 5.15 -5.99
C LEU A 10 -23.57 3.71 -6.49
N TYR A 11 -24.34 2.91 -5.74
CA TYR A 11 -24.65 1.53 -6.08
C TYR A 11 -25.99 1.34 -6.81
N CYS A 12 -26.66 2.42 -7.21
CA CYS A 12 -27.86 2.35 -8.04
C CYS A 12 -27.46 2.09 -9.49
N VAL A 13 -27.29 0.81 -9.84
CA VAL A 13 -26.89 0.37 -11.19
C VAL A 13 -27.86 0.81 -12.29
N GLU A 14 -29.09 1.20 -11.98
CA GLU A 14 -30.05 1.73 -12.97
C GLU A 14 -29.82 3.21 -13.30
N ARG A 15 -28.96 3.92 -12.53
CA ARG A 15 -28.70 5.36 -12.65
C ARG A 15 -27.24 5.64 -13.07
N GLU A 16 -26.66 4.77 -13.89
CA GLU A 16 -25.22 4.78 -14.26
C GLU A 16 -24.73 6.16 -14.70
N GLU A 17 -25.45 6.85 -15.59
CA GLU A 17 -25.06 8.17 -16.11
C GLU A 17 -25.05 9.27 -15.02
N GLU A 18 -26.01 9.22 -14.08
CA GLU A 18 -26.08 10.17 -12.96
C GLU A 18 -24.92 9.94 -11.99
N VAL A 19 -24.63 8.68 -11.68
CA VAL A 19 -23.50 8.30 -10.80
C VAL A 19 -22.18 8.73 -11.42
N GLN A 20 -21.97 8.45 -12.71
CA GLN A 20 -20.76 8.83 -13.43
C GLN A 20 -20.54 10.35 -13.38
N LYS A 21 -21.57 11.15 -13.68
CA LYS A 21 -21.49 12.63 -13.62
C LYS A 21 -21.15 13.13 -12.21
N GLY A 22 -21.70 12.47 -11.18
CA GLY A 22 -21.37 12.75 -9.78
C GLY A 22 -19.88 12.57 -9.48
N ILE A 23 -19.32 11.40 -9.82
CA ILE A 23 -17.89 11.08 -9.60
C ILE A 23 -16.98 12.12 -10.28
N ILE A 24 -17.28 12.48 -11.54
CA ILE A 24 -16.49 13.48 -12.28
C ILE A 24 -16.56 14.85 -11.59
N SER A 25 -17.77 15.29 -11.22
CA SER A 25 -17.98 16.57 -10.55
C SER A 25 -17.24 16.65 -9.22
N ASP A 26 -17.22 15.56 -8.46
CA ASP A 26 -16.53 15.45 -7.18
C ASP A 26 -15.00 15.62 -7.33
N ILE A 27 -14.38 14.98 -8.32
CA ILE A 27 -12.93 15.09 -8.58
C ILE A 27 -12.56 16.50 -9.05
N LEU A 28 -13.35 17.06 -9.98
CA LEU A 28 -13.10 18.41 -10.50
C LEU A 28 -13.34 19.52 -9.46
N ALA A 29 -13.97 19.20 -8.32
CA ALA A 29 -14.14 20.14 -7.22
C ALA A 29 -12.88 20.29 -6.35
N ILE A 30 -11.94 19.33 -6.39
CA ILE A 30 -10.78 19.27 -5.48
C ILE A 30 -9.97 20.57 -5.47
N PRO A 31 -9.58 21.19 -6.62
CA PRO A 31 -8.78 22.42 -6.58
C PRO A 31 -9.45 23.55 -5.78
N ARG A 32 -10.77 23.75 -5.96
CA ARG A 32 -11.55 24.77 -5.23
C ARG A 32 -11.76 24.40 -3.77
N LEU A 33 -11.92 23.11 -3.45
CA LEU A 33 -12.04 22.64 -2.07
C LEU A 33 -10.74 22.88 -1.30
N ARG A 34 -9.58 22.68 -1.93
CA ARG A 34 -8.26 22.91 -1.32
C ARG A 34 -8.05 24.38 -0.94
N GLU A 35 -8.49 25.32 -1.77
CA GLU A 35 -8.40 26.77 -1.50
C GLU A 35 -9.18 27.20 -0.26
N SER A 36 -10.23 26.45 0.10
CA SER A 36 -11.14 26.76 1.21
C SER A 36 -11.07 25.73 2.34
N TRP A 37 -10.06 24.85 2.31
CA TRP A 37 -9.98 23.76 3.25
C TRP A 37 -9.71 24.25 4.67
N VAL A 38 -10.51 23.72 5.58
CA VAL A 38 -10.27 23.73 7.01
C VAL A 38 -10.67 22.35 7.55
N PRO A 39 -10.11 21.87 8.68
CA PRO A 39 -10.34 20.50 9.15
C PRO A 39 -11.82 20.08 9.23
N ASN A 40 -12.72 21.01 9.57
CA ASN A 40 -14.15 20.74 9.67
C ASN A 40 -14.87 20.45 8.34
N VAL A 41 -14.19 20.61 7.19
CA VAL A 41 -14.72 20.28 5.86
C VAL A 41 -14.69 18.77 5.64
N GLY A 42 -13.69 18.04 6.16
CA GLY A 42 -13.53 16.59 5.96
C GLY A 42 -14.77 15.77 6.29
N PRO A 43 -15.34 15.89 7.51
CA PRO A 43 -16.58 15.18 7.86
C PRO A 43 -17.79 15.52 6.98
N ARG A 44 -17.76 16.67 6.28
CA ARG A 44 -18.85 17.12 5.39
C ARG A 44 -18.65 16.66 3.94
N LEU A 45 -17.49 16.11 3.60
CA LEU A 45 -17.24 15.51 2.29
C LEU A 45 -18.02 14.22 2.09
N PHE A 46 -18.37 13.53 3.17
CA PHE A 46 -19.10 12.26 3.09
C PHE A 46 -20.59 12.50 3.28
N HIS A 47 -21.38 11.96 2.37
CA HIS A 47 -22.83 12.02 2.51
C HIS A 47 -23.28 11.20 3.74
N PRO A 48 -24.25 11.65 4.56
CA PRO A 48 -24.70 10.89 5.75
C PRO A 48 -25.25 9.49 5.43
N ARG A 49 -25.74 9.30 4.21
CA ARG A 49 -26.15 8.00 3.65
C ARG A 49 -25.12 7.46 2.66
N ASN A 50 -23.82 7.64 2.94
CA ASN A 50 -22.74 7.10 2.13
C ASN A 50 -22.93 5.58 1.99
N PRO A 51 -23.05 5.06 0.76
CA PRO A 51 -23.26 3.64 0.53
C PRO A 51 -21.96 2.83 0.67
N VAL A 52 -20.79 3.45 0.58
CA VAL A 52 -19.49 2.76 0.70
C VAL A 52 -19.36 2.06 2.06
N GLY A 53 -18.85 0.83 2.04
CA GLY A 53 -18.73 -0.04 3.22
C GLY A 53 -20.05 -0.71 3.62
N PHE A 54 -21.04 -0.77 2.74
CA PHE A 54 -22.29 -1.51 2.97
C PHE A 54 -22.05 -3.03 3.11
N TYR A 55 -21.15 -3.58 2.31
CA TYR A 55 -20.75 -4.99 2.30
C TYR A 55 -19.51 -5.26 3.14
N ASP A 56 -18.59 -4.31 3.22
CA ASP A 56 -17.50 -4.33 4.18
C ASP A 56 -17.76 -3.33 5.31
N THR A 57 -18.47 -3.79 6.34
CA THR A 57 -18.83 -2.97 7.50
C THR A 57 -17.62 -2.60 8.36
N HIS A 58 -16.49 -3.30 8.20
CA HIS A 58 -15.27 -3.05 8.96
C HIS A 58 -14.56 -1.79 8.47
N VAL A 59 -14.55 -1.55 7.16
CA VAL A 59 -13.94 -0.33 6.57
C VAL A 59 -14.86 0.90 6.62
N LYS A 60 -16.18 0.69 6.68
CA LYS A 60 -17.20 1.76 6.63
C LYS A 60 -16.94 2.94 7.56
N PRO A 61 -16.66 2.76 8.87
CA PRO A 61 -16.50 3.88 9.78
C PRO A 61 -15.18 4.62 9.60
N CYS A 62 -14.19 4.03 8.94
CA CYS A 62 -12.80 4.50 9.03
C CYS A 62 -12.57 5.87 8.37
N PRO A 63 -12.96 6.15 7.10
CA PRO A 63 -12.71 7.47 6.50
C PRO A 63 -13.39 8.62 7.25
N ILE A 64 -14.66 8.43 7.66
CA ILE A 64 -15.42 9.44 8.42
C ILE A 64 -14.85 9.60 9.83
N GLY A 65 -14.53 8.48 10.50
CA GLY A 65 -13.94 8.46 11.83
C GLY A 65 -12.63 9.24 11.88
N GLU A 66 -11.73 8.98 10.93
CA GLU A 66 -10.47 9.71 10.80
C GLU A 66 -10.72 11.19 10.55
N SER A 67 -11.60 11.54 9.60
CA SER A 67 -11.95 12.94 9.32
C SER A 67 -12.42 13.70 10.55
N ILE A 68 -13.24 13.07 11.40
CA ILE A 68 -13.73 13.67 12.63
C ILE A 68 -12.58 13.82 13.63
N ALA A 69 -11.69 12.83 13.74
CA ALA A 69 -10.54 12.89 14.62
C ALA A 69 -9.66 14.11 14.31
N TRP A 70 -9.47 14.43 13.03
CA TRP A 70 -8.71 15.60 12.58
C TRP A 70 -9.35 16.96 12.89
N THR A 71 -10.63 16.99 13.27
CA THR A 71 -11.31 18.22 13.73
C THR A 71 -11.12 18.51 15.22
N ARG A 72 -10.60 17.54 15.98
CA ARG A 72 -10.38 17.65 17.42
C ARG A 72 -9.01 18.26 17.70
N THR A 73 -8.71 18.47 18.98
CA THR A 73 -7.37 18.87 19.40
C THR A 73 -6.37 17.76 19.06
N LEU A 74 -5.42 18.07 18.19
CA LEU A 74 -4.34 17.17 17.78
C LEU A 74 -3.18 17.22 18.77
N LYS A 75 -2.46 16.11 18.88
CA LYS A 75 -1.20 16.03 19.64
C LYS A 75 -0.03 16.41 18.72
N GLU A 76 0.97 17.09 19.28
CA GLU A 76 2.25 17.32 18.59
C GLU A 76 3.05 16.02 18.61
N TYR A 77 3.69 15.69 17.50
CA TYR A 77 4.53 14.50 17.42
C TYR A 77 5.66 14.55 18.47
N PRO A 78 5.95 13.43 19.15
CA PRO A 78 6.99 13.38 20.17
C PRO A 78 8.37 13.71 19.58
N ASP A 79 9.20 14.40 20.37
CA ASP A 79 10.58 14.75 19.99
C ASP A 79 11.47 13.50 19.97
N THR A 80 11.37 12.74 18.89
CA THR A 80 12.09 11.51 18.63
C THR A 80 12.92 11.66 17.37
N ARG A 81 14.12 11.09 17.37
CA ARG A 81 15.00 11.09 16.20
C ARG A 81 14.36 10.24 15.09
N ARG A 82 14.36 10.79 13.87
CA ARG A 82 13.83 10.14 12.66
C ARG A 82 14.88 10.17 11.56
N PRO A 83 15.01 9.11 10.74
CA PRO A 83 15.90 9.12 9.60
C PRO A 83 15.35 10.01 8.49
N LEU A 84 16.18 10.95 8.02
CA LEU A 84 15.80 11.95 6.99
C LEU A 84 16.59 11.82 5.68
N LYS A 85 17.78 11.20 5.72
CA LYS A 85 18.65 11.12 4.54
C LYS A 85 18.17 10.01 3.60
N ALA A 86 17.79 10.37 2.38
CA ALA A 86 17.23 9.48 1.38
C ALA A 86 17.76 9.79 -0.03
N PRO A 87 17.68 8.84 -0.98
CA PRO A 87 17.90 9.12 -2.39
C PRO A 87 16.96 10.23 -2.90
N PRO A 88 17.32 10.95 -3.98
CA PRO A 88 16.42 11.89 -4.61
C PRO A 88 15.13 11.20 -5.04
N ARG A 89 13.97 11.74 -4.63
CA ARG A 89 12.68 11.25 -5.11
C ARG A 89 12.60 11.53 -6.60
N SER A 90 12.44 10.47 -7.38
CA SER A 90 12.23 10.63 -8.81
C SER A 90 10.76 10.93 -9.04
N GLY A 91 10.47 11.97 -9.83
CA GLY A 91 9.13 12.20 -10.35
C GLY A 91 8.68 11.07 -11.29
N LEU A 92 7.84 11.40 -12.26
CA LEU A 92 7.37 10.45 -13.27
C LEU A 92 8.54 9.90 -14.12
N ILE A 93 9.10 8.73 -13.75
CA ILE A 93 10.08 7.99 -14.56
C ILE A 93 9.37 6.88 -15.32
N PRO A 94 9.67 6.70 -16.63
CA PRO A 94 8.93 5.79 -17.50
C PRO A 94 9.39 4.32 -17.38
N ARG A 95 9.28 3.64 -16.23
CA ARG A 95 9.60 2.19 -16.16
C ARG A 95 8.40 1.32 -16.48
N GLY A 96 7.18 1.78 -16.21
CA GLY A 96 5.93 1.03 -16.35
C GLY A 96 5.48 0.57 -17.74
N ARG A 97 6.38 0.25 -18.68
CA ARG A 97 6.03 -0.35 -19.98
C ARG A 97 5.20 -1.64 -19.83
N ALA A 98 5.56 -2.48 -18.86
CA ALA A 98 4.81 -3.71 -18.57
C ALA A 98 3.39 -3.42 -18.06
N HIS A 99 3.23 -2.33 -17.29
CA HIS A 99 1.98 -1.84 -16.72
C HIS A 99 1.18 -0.96 -17.68
N LEU A 100 1.76 -0.53 -18.81
CA LEU A 100 1.05 0.23 -19.84
C LEU A 100 0.17 -0.69 -20.68
N ARG A 101 0.65 -1.89 -21.04
CA ARG A 101 -0.15 -2.88 -21.79
C ARG A 101 -1.56 -3.14 -21.20
N PRO A 102 -1.76 -3.40 -19.90
CA PRO A 102 -3.07 -3.70 -19.33
C PRO A 102 -3.91 -2.43 -19.15
N MET A 103 -3.28 -1.32 -18.80
CA MET A 103 -3.89 0.00 -18.78
C MET A 103 -4.44 0.35 -20.17
N SER A 104 -3.70 0.06 -21.25
CA SER A 104 -4.14 0.31 -22.63
C SER A 104 -5.30 -0.57 -23.10
N GLU A 105 -5.56 -1.70 -22.41
CA GLU A 105 -6.78 -2.49 -22.64
C GLU A 105 -8.03 -1.82 -22.02
N THR A 106 -7.84 -0.89 -21.09
CA THR A 106 -8.90 -0.25 -20.31
C THR A 106 -9.11 1.22 -20.74
N PHE A 107 -8.02 1.91 -21.06
CA PHE A 107 -7.94 3.33 -21.42
C PHE A 107 -7.24 3.50 -22.77
N ASP A 108 -7.78 4.35 -23.64
CA ASP A 108 -7.12 4.72 -24.89
C ASP A 108 -6.04 5.77 -24.60
N VAL A 109 -4.84 5.29 -24.24
CA VAL A 109 -3.70 6.12 -23.87
C VAL A 109 -2.51 5.85 -24.79
N PRO A 110 -1.80 6.89 -25.26
CA PRO A 110 -0.68 6.70 -26.16
C PRO A 110 0.54 6.07 -25.46
N ASP A 111 1.32 5.29 -26.21
CA ASP A 111 2.60 4.72 -25.76
C ASP A 111 3.68 5.82 -25.69
N THR A 112 3.67 6.58 -24.59
CA THR A 112 4.64 7.63 -24.31
C THR A 112 5.31 7.44 -22.94
N PRO A 113 6.51 8.00 -22.72
CA PRO A 113 7.16 7.96 -21.41
C PRO A 113 6.28 8.45 -20.26
N TYR A 114 5.47 9.48 -20.50
CA TYR A 114 4.53 9.98 -19.49
C TYR A 114 3.57 8.88 -19.04
N TRP A 115 2.92 8.18 -19.99
CA TRP A 115 1.98 7.10 -19.66
C TRP A 115 2.65 5.86 -19.10
N HIS A 116 3.93 5.60 -19.38
CA HIS A 116 4.70 4.56 -18.67
C HIS A 116 4.83 4.90 -17.19
N ALA A 117 5.11 6.15 -16.85
CA ALA A 117 5.25 6.58 -15.47
C ALA A 117 3.90 6.61 -14.74
N VAL A 118 2.82 7.04 -15.40
CA VAL A 118 1.46 6.94 -14.85
C VAL A 118 1.11 5.48 -14.62
N ALA A 119 1.24 4.62 -15.63
CA ALA A 119 0.93 3.21 -15.53
C ALA A 119 1.72 2.51 -14.41
N GLU A 120 2.96 2.93 -14.18
CA GLU A 120 3.72 2.50 -13.02
C GLU A 120 3.04 2.95 -11.72
N ILE A 121 3.00 4.24 -11.45
CA ILE A 121 2.65 4.78 -10.13
C ILE A 121 1.18 4.55 -9.75
N THR A 122 0.26 4.61 -10.71
CA THR A 122 -1.18 4.66 -10.44
C THR A 122 -1.93 3.37 -10.78
N TYR A 123 -1.41 2.61 -11.75
CA TYR A 123 -2.02 1.35 -12.20
C TYR A 123 -1.21 0.13 -11.70
N GLY A 124 0.11 0.25 -11.62
CA GLY A 124 1.06 -0.79 -11.25
C GLY A 124 0.88 -1.31 -9.81
N TYR A 125 0.39 -0.47 -8.91
CA TYR A 125 0.14 -0.83 -7.52
C TYR A 125 -0.82 -2.02 -7.38
N VAL A 126 -1.96 -2.00 -8.08
CA VAL A 126 -2.91 -3.13 -8.11
C VAL A 126 -2.32 -4.33 -8.83
N TRP A 127 -1.46 -4.08 -9.81
CA TRP A 127 -0.75 -5.11 -10.57
C TRP A 127 0.29 -5.90 -9.76
N SER A 128 0.42 -5.64 -8.46
CA SER A 128 1.11 -6.52 -7.52
C SER A 128 0.33 -7.82 -7.19
N ILE A 129 -0.93 -7.97 -7.61
CA ILE A 129 -1.79 -9.17 -7.42
C ILE A 129 -1.67 -10.17 -8.59
N VAL A 130 -2.21 -11.40 -8.55
CA VAL A 130 -2.30 -12.32 -9.72
C VAL A 130 -3.54 -11.97 -10.56
N ASP A 131 -3.31 -11.32 -11.70
CA ASP A 131 -4.31 -10.55 -12.46
C ASP A 131 -5.48 -11.36 -13.03
N ASP A 132 -5.20 -12.30 -13.93
CA ASP A 132 -6.20 -12.73 -14.91
C ASP A 132 -6.22 -14.24 -15.15
N ASN A 133 -5.29 -14.96 -14.51
CA ASN A 133 -5.27 -16.42 -14.52
C ASN A 133 -6.17 -17.04 -13.44
N VAL A 134 -6.56 -16.26 -12.42
CA VAL A 134 -7.29 -16.76 -11.24
C VAL A 134 -8.46 -15.84 -10.84
N LEU A 135 -8.27 -14.52 -10.92
CA LEU A 135 -9.29 -13.54 -10.59
C LEU A 135 -10.17 -13.20 -11.81
N CYS A 136 -11.35 -12.64 -11.54
CA CYS A 136 -12.19 -12.09 -12.60
C CYS A 136 -11.49 -10.90 -13.27
N LYS A 137 -11.24 -11.00 -14.58
CA LYS A 137 -10.52 -9.97 -15.36
C LYS A 137 -11.18 -8.60 -15.28
N ASP A 138 -12.51 -8.53 -15.31
CA ASP A 138 -13.24 -7.27 -15.21
C ASP A 138 -13.16 -6.67 -13.81
N CYS A 139 -13.09 -7.50 -12.76
CA CYS A 139 -12.84 -7.02 -11.40
C CYS A 139 -11.44 -6.45 -11.27
N VAL A 140 -10.40 -7.08 -11.82
CA VAL A 140 -9.03 -6.55 -11.71
C VAL A 140 -8.86 -5.26 -12.49
N ARG A 141 -9.48 -5.14 -13.67
CA ARG A 141 -9.57 -3.85 -14.39
C ARG A 141 -10.31 -2.80 -13.58
N GLY A 142 -11.39 -3.18 -12.92
CA GLY A 142 -12.20 -2.31 -12.06
C GLY A 142 -11.46 -1.79 -10.83
N THR A 143 -10.72 -2.67 -10.13
CA THR A 143 -9.89 -2.29 -8.98
C THR A 143 -8.69 -1.43 -9.43
N SER A 144 -8.04 -1.76 -10.55
CA SER A 144 -7.00 -0.92 -11.15
C SER A 144 -7.53 0.46 -11.55
N THR A 145 -8.77 0.54 -12.04
CA THR A 145 -9.46 1.81 -12.31
C THR A 145 -9.70 2.59 -11.03
N CYS A 146 -10.14 1.94 -9.95
CA CYS A 146 -10.32 2.59 -8.65
C CYS A 146 -9.00 3.11 -8.09
N ALA A 147 -7.89 2.38 -8.26
CA ALA A 147 -6.57 2.86 -7.87
C ALA A 147 -6.15 4.10 -8.66
N LEU A 148 -6.34 4.08 -9.99
CA LEU A 148 -6.14 5.27 -10.82
C LEU A 148 -7.00 6.44 -10.31
N LEU A 149 -8.28 6.20 -10.01
CA LEU A 149 -9.20 7.18 -9.45
C LEU A 149 -8.73 7.74 -8.10
N ALA A 150 -8.24 6.87 -7.20
CA ALA A 150 -7.73 7.25 -5.90
C ALA A 150 -6.43 8.06 -5.99
N THR A 151 -5.61 7.84 -7.02
CA THR A 151 -4.37 8.61 -7.24
C THR A 151 -4.61 9.99 -7.85
N PHE A 152 -5.73 10.24 -8.54
CA PHE A 152 -6.00 11.54 -9.15
C PHE A 152 -5.88 12.73 -8.18
N PRO A 153 -6.52 12.71 -7.00
CA PRO A 153 -6.37 13.76 -6.01
C PRO A 153 -4.90 14.01 -5.61
N ASP A 154 -4.17 12.92 -5.32
CA ASP A 154 -2.82 12.95 -4.74
C ASP A 154 -1.78 13.45 -5.75
N TYR A 155 -1.94 13.03 -7.01
CA TYR A 155 -1.01 13.35 -8.08
C TYR A 155 -1.52 14.43 -9.01
N TYR A 156 -2.59 15.17 -8.68
CA TYR A 156 -3.20 16.18 -9.56
C TYR A 156 -2.17 17.14 -10.19
N HIS A 157 -1.12 17.50 -9.44
CA HIS A 157 -0.06 18.40 -9.90
C HIS A 157 0.95 17.75 -10.87
N PHE A 158 1.13 16.42 -10.80
CA PHE A 158 1.96 15.62 -11.71
C PHE A 158 1.19 15.05 -12.89
N CYS A 159 -0.10 14.84 -12.68
CA CYS A 159 -0.96 14.06 -13.55
C CYS A 159 -1.93 14.95 -14.33
N GLN A 160 -1.52 16.16 -14.72
CA GLN A 160 -2.38 17.11 -15.42
C GLN A 160 -3.01 16.51 -16.69
N ASP A 161 -2.26 15.68 -17.43
CA ASP A 161 -2.77 14.97 -18.61
C ASP A 161 -3.71 13.81 -18.27
N MET A 162 -3.71 13.29 -17.03
CA MET A 162 -4.71 12.30 -16.60
C MET A 162 -6.14 12.88 -16.65
N SER A 163 -6.32 14.21 -16.65
CA SER A 163 -7.63 14.83 -16.86
C SER A 163 -8.32 14.31 -18.14
N SER A 164 -7.53 13.96 -19.17
CA SER A 164 -8.04 13.39 -20.43
C SER A 164 -8.71 12.01 -20.26
N VAL A 165 -8.34 11.25 -19.22
CA VAL A 165 -8.91 9.93 -18.93
C VAL A 165 -9.83 9.93 -17.71
N LEU A 166 -10.07 11.09 -17.09
CA LEU A 166 -10.90 11.21 -15.89
C LEU A 166 -12.34 10.73 -16.14
N GLU A 167 -12.97 11.20 -17.21
CA GLU A 167 -14.35 10.81 -17.56
C GLU A 167 -14.45 9.31 -17.82
N LEU A 168 -13.44 8.74 -18.48
CA LEU A 168 -13.36 7.31 -18.76
C LEU A 168 -13.13 6.53 -17.46
N THR A 169 -12.29 7.01 -16.55
CA THR A 169 -12.04 6.38 -15.24
C THR A 169 -13.31 6.34 -14.40
N ALA A 170 -14.06 7.43 -14.35
CA ALA A 170 -15.36 7.48 -13.68
C ALA A 170 -16.35 6.48 -14.32
N LYS A 171 -16.41 6.45 -15.65
CA LYS A 171 -17.25 5.48 -16.38
C LYS A 171 -16.88 4.03 -16.03
N ARG A 172 -15.59 3.69 -16.10
CA ARG A 172 -15.08 2.34 -15.79
C ARG A 172 -15.34 1.94 -14.33
N THR A 173 -15.33 2.90 -13.41
CA THR A 173 -15.68 2.66 -12.00
C THR A 173 -17.14 2.27 -11.84
N VAL A 174 -18.06 2.95 -12.55
CA VAL A 174 -19.49 2.59 -12.56
C VAL A 174 -19.72 1.25 -13.23
N GLU A 175 -19.05 0.98 -14.35
CA GLU A 175 -19.10 -0.32 -15.03
C GLU A 175 -18.59 -1.45 -14.13
N TYR A 176 -17.55 -1.21 -13.34
CA TYR A 176 -17.04 -2.16 -12.34
C TYR A 176 -18.07 -2.45 -11.25
N ILE A 177 -18.70 -1.42 -10.67
CA ILE A 177 -19.79 -1.59 -9.70
C ILE A 177 -20.89 -2.45 -10.31
N ALA A 178 -21.36 -2.11 -11.51
CA ALA A 178 -22.41 -2.85 -12.19
C ALA A 178 -22.01 -4.30 -12.50
N HIS A 179 -20.74 -4.54 -12.85
CA HIS A 179 -20.20 -5.88 -13.05
C HIS A 179 -20.27 -6.71 -11.76
N VAL A 180 -19.81 -6.17 -10.62
CA VAL A 180 -19.83 -6.88 -9.32
C VAL A 180 -21.26 -7.32 -8.96
N TYR A 181 -22.24 -6.43 -9.11
CA TYR A 181 -23.65 -6.72 -8.83
C TYR A 181 -24.26 -7.77 -9.77
N ARG A 182 -23.88 -7.76 -11.06
CA ARG A 182 -24.45 -8.67 -12.07
C ARG A 182 -23.80 -10.04 -12.06
N CYS A 183 -22.50 -10.11 -11.81
CA CYS A 183 -21.67 -11.29 -12.08
C CYS A 183 -21.23 -12.04 -10.82
N HIS A 184 -21.33 -11.44 -9.63
CA HIS A 184 -20.88 -12.06 -8.39
C HIS A 184 -22.02 -12.22 -7.37
N PRO A 185 -21.95 -13.22 -6.47
CA PRO A 185 -22.95 -13.40 -5.42
C PRO A 185 -23.09 -12.15 -4.55
N HIS A 186 -24.34 -11.74 -4.31
CA HIS A 186 -24.66 -10.61 -3.45
C HIS A 186 -24.09 -10.80 -2.04
N GLY A 187 -23.39 -9.80 -1.52
CA GLY A 187 -22.73 -9.86 -0.22
C GLY A 187 -21.50 -10.78 -0.13
N GLY A 188 -21.02 -11.31 -1.26
CA GLY A 188 -19.78 -12.09 -1.31
C GLY A 188 -18.52 -11.22 -1.25
N GLU A 189 -17.35 -11.86 -1.14
CA GLU A 189 -16.04 -11.18 -1.01
C GLU A 189 -15.73 -10.17 -2.13
N HIS A 190 -16.25 -10.36 -3.34
CA HIS A 190 -16.06 -9.38 -4.44
C HIS A 190 -16.74 -8.04 -4.13
N HIS A 191 -17.87 -8.05 -3.41
CA HIS A 191 -18.51 -6.83 -2.92
C HIS A 191 -17.67 -6.16 -1.83
N LYS A 192 -17.01 -6.93 -0.94
CA LYS A 192 -16.07 -6.38 0.05
C LYS A 192 -14.84 -5.73 -0.59
N VAL A 193 -14.27 -6.37 -1.60
CA VAL A 193 -13.15 -5.81 -2.39
C VAL A 193 -13.58 -4.50 -3.05
N MET A 194 -14.75 -4.47 -3.69
CA MET A 194 -15.32 -3.26 -4.29
C MET A 194 -15.49 -2.15 -3.26
N ASP A 195 -16.10 -2.44 -2.11
CA ASP A 195 -16.28 -1.47 -1.04
C ASP A 195 -14.96 -0.91 -0.53
N THR A 196 -13.97 -1.77 -0.33
CA THR A 196 -12.65 -1.35 0.16
C THR A 196 -11.95 -0.43 -0.83
N TRP A 197 -11.97 -0.73 -2.13
CA TRP A 197 -11.37 0.16 -3.13
C TRP A 197 -12.10 1.50 -3.25
N LEU A 198 -13.43 1.51 -3.14
CA LEU A 198 -14.19 2.76 -3.12
C LEU A 198 -13.95 3.55 -1.83
N ALA A 199 -13.72 2.87 -0.70
CA ALA A 199 -13.28 3.50 0.54
C ALA A 199 -11.87 4.09 0.41
N THR A 200 -10.95 3.42 -0.31
CA THR A 200 -9.62 3.97 -0.66
C THR A 200 -9.77 5.26 -1.46
N VAL A 201 -10.63 5.29 -2.49
CA VAL A 201 -10.88 6.52 -3.25
C VAL A 201 -11.39 7.63 -2.32
N GLN A 202 -12.33 7.33 -1.42
CA GLN A 202 -12.84 8.28 -0.43
C GLN A 202 -11.77 8.80 0.54
N ALA A 203 -10.87 7.92 1.00
CA ALA A 203 -9.82 8.27 1.95
C ALA A 203 -8.81 9.24 1.35
N VAL A 204 -8.34 9.02 0.11
CA VAL A 204 -7.31 9.88 -0.48
C VAL A 204 -7.77 11.32 -0.69
N TYR A 205 -9.09 11.57 -0.79
CA TYR A 205 -9.60 12.95 -0.79
C TYR A 205 -9.29 13.69 0.51
N LEU A 206 -9.30 13.01 1.65
CA LEU A 206 -8.95 13.62 2.94
C LEU A 206 -7.47 13.94 2.99
N ASP A 207 -6.62 13.03 2.53
CA ASP A 207 -5.16 13.19 2.56
C ASP A 207 -4.73 14.43 1.77
N VAL A 208 -5.31 14.63 0.59
CA VAL A 208 -5.00 15.77 -0.31
C VAL A 208 -5.49 17.10 0.25
N LEU A 209 -6.55 17.04 1.03
CA LEU A 209 -7.14 18.20 1.64
C LEU A 209 -6.46 18.54 2.98
N HIS A 210 -5.84 17.57 3.67
CA HIS A 210 -5.04 17.86 4.85
C HIS A 210 -3.88 18.80 4.50
N PRO A 211 -3.73 19.94 5.20
CA PRO A 211 -2.55 20.77 5.02
C PRO A 211 -1.33 19.94 5.41
N LYS A 212 -0.44 19.67 4.44
CA LYS A 212 0.87 19.06 4.72
C LYS A 212 1.57 19.97 5.72
N ALA A 213 1.63 19.50 6.96
CA ALA A 213 1.70 20.39 8.11
C ALA A 213 3.12 20.94 8.29
N GLU A 214 3.22 22.21 8.72
CA GLU A 214 4.49 22.82 9.13
C GLU A 214 5.16 22.02 10.27
N SER A 215 4.36 21.34 11.10
CA SER A 215 4.79 20.38 12.12
C SER A 215 3.93 19.12 12.10
N LEU A 216 4.54 17.96 12.38
CA LEU A 216 3.83 16.68 12.37
C LEU A 216 2.88 16.60 13.58
N ARG A 217 1.60 16.34 13.31
CA ARG A 217 0.53 16.24 14.31
C ARG A 217 -0.28 14.99 14.06
N PHE A 218 -0.95 14.51 15.11
CA PHE A 218 -1.70 13.27 15.02
C PHE A 218 -2.97 13.26 15.89
N PRO A 219 -4.01 12.52 15.47
CA PRO A 219 -5.20 12.25 16.29
C PRO A 219 -4.88 11.29 17.44
N GLU A 220 -5.81 11.12 18.38
CA GLU A 220 -5.58 10.33 19.60
C GLU A 220 -5.75 8.81 19.46
N ASP A 221 -6.56 8.36 18.50
CA ASP A 221 -6.92 6.94 18.34
C ASP A 221 -5.99 6.26 17.32
N GLU A 222 -4.98 5.57 17.84
CA GLU A 222 -3.97 4.88 17.04
C GLU A 222 -4.57 3.82 16.12
N LEU A 223 -5.47 2.97 16.63
CA LEU A 223 -6.05 1.88 15.85
C LEU A 223 -6.88 2.43 14.68
N GLN A 224 -7.59 3.53 14.91
CA GLN A 224 -8.34 4.23 13.89
C GLN A 224 -7.40 4.79 12.79
N SER A 225 -6.28 5.43 13.17
CA SER A 225 -5.29 5.90 12.18
C SER A 225 -4.58 4.75 11.45
N ILE A 226 -4.27 3.64 12.13
CA ILE A 226 -3.74 2.43 11.48
C ILE A 226 -4.73 1.93 10.44
N ARG A 227 -5.99 1.68 10.83
CA ARG A 227 -7.03 1.19 9.90
C ARG A 227 -7.25 2.13 8.73
N TYR A 228 -7.25 3.43 8.99
CA TYR A 228 -7.30 4.44 7.95
C TYR A 228 -6.11 4.31 6.99
N ARG A 229 -4.88 4.15 7.50
CA ARG A 229 -3.68 3.93 6.67
C ARG A 229 -3.80 2.66 5.82
N LEU A 230 -4.34 1.57 6.37
CA LEU A 230 -4.56 0.33 5.62
C LEU A 230 -5.53 0.54 4.43
N ILE A 231 -6.48 1.46 4.56
CA ILE A 231 -7.47 1.79 3.52
C ILE A 231 -6.90 2.81 2.53
N ASN A 232 -6.33 3.94 2.99
CA ASN A 232 -5.85 5.01 2.10
C ASN A 232 -4.68 4.53 1.21
N ALA A 233 -3.84 3.62 1.72
CA ALA A 233 -2.75 3.03 0.95
C ALA A 233 -3.26 2.00 -0.08
N GLY A 234 -4.51 1.55 0.01
CA GLY A 234 -5.04 0.44 -0.79
C GLY A 234 -4.59 -0.95 -0.31
N ALA A 235 -3.82 -1.05 0.77
CA ALA A 235 -3.27 -2.31 1.28
C ALA A 235 -4.37 -3.31 1.67
N ARG A 236 -5.43 -2.85 2.32
CA ARG A 236 -6.61 -3.67 2.64
C ARG A 236 -7.25 -4.26 1.38
N GLY A 237 -7.36 -3.45 0.33
CA GLY A 237 -7.91 -3.88 -0.97
C GLY A 237 -7.01 -4.91 -1.67
N LEU A 238 -5.69 -4.76 -1.58
CA LEU A 238 -4.74 -5.76 -2.08
C LEU A 238 -4.84 -7.09 -1.31
N VAL A 239 -4.92 -7.05 0.02
CA VAL A 239 -5.02 -8.25 0.85
C VAL A 239 -6.30 -9.03 0.59
N LEU A 240 -7.45 -8.35 0.47
CA LEU A 240 -8.71 -9.01 0.12
C LEU A 240 -8.66 -9.66 -1.28
N GLN A 241 -7.98 -9.02 -2.24
CA GLN A 241 -7.77 -9.62 -3.57
C GLN A 241 -6.80 -10.81 -3.53
N ALA A 242 -5.70 -10.70 -2.79
CA ALA A 242 -4.75 -11.79 -2.61
C ALA A 242 -5.39 -13.00 -1.91
N ARG A 243 -6.31 -12.75 -0.97
CA ARG A 243 -7.17 -13.80 -0.39
C ARG A 243 -8.02 -14.45 -1.48
N LEU A 244 -8.74 -13.67 -2.30
CA LEU A 244 -9.53 -14.21 -3.41
C LEU A 244 -8.71 -15.08 -4.38
N GLU A 245 -7.47 -14.70 -4.70
CA GLU A 245 -6.56 -15.50 -5.55
C GLU A 245 -6.31 -16.89 -4.98
N ASN A 246 -6.19 -17.00 -3.66
CA ASN A 246 -5.77 -18.22 -2.99
C ASN A 246 -6.95 -19.04 -2.46
N GLY A 247 -8.17 -18.61 -2.78
CA GLY A 247 -9.41 -19.19 -2.30
C GLY A 247 -9.89 -18.58 -0.98
N LEU A 248 -11.11 -18.93 -0.58
CA LEU A 248 -11.73 -18.39 0.63
C LEU A 248 -11.12 -19.02 1.88
N LEU A 249 -10.14 -18.35 2.47
CA LEU A 249 -9.63 -18.64 3.80
C LEU A 249 -10.51 -17.99 4.88
N LYS A 250 -10.41 -18.42 6.15
CA LYS A 250 -11.37 -18.08 7.22
C LYS A 250 -10.90 -16.99 8.17
N GLU A 251 -9.88 -16.22 7.81
CA GLU A 251 -9.35 -15.12 8.62
C GLU A 251 -10.46 -14.12 8.95
N ASP A 252 -10.47 -13.67 10.20
CA ASP A 252 -11.32 -12.58 10.65
C ASP A 252 -10.78 -11.22 10.22
N GLU A 253 -11.58 -10.18 10.43
CA GLU A 253 -11.27 -8.82 9.98
C GLU A 253 -9.98 -8.28 10.62
N LEU A 254 -9.69 -8.66 11.88
CA LEU A 254 -8.50 -8.26 12.62
C LEU A 254 -7.22 -8.92 12.07
N THR A 255 -7.28 -10.21 11.76
CA THR A 255 -6.18 -10.94 11.12
C THR A 255 -5.88 -10.34 9.73
N LEU A 256 -6.92 -10.00 8.97
CA LEU A 256 -6.76 -9.31 7.70
C LEU A 256 -6.17 -7.90 7.85
N ASP A 257 -6.46 -7.18 8.95
CA ASP A 257 -5.83 -5.89 9.25
C ASP A 257 -4.35 -6.07 9.55
N ALA A 258 -3.99 -7.10 10.33
CA ALA A 258 -2.61 -7.46 10.60
C ALA A 258 -1.86 -7.79 9.29
N ILE A 259 -2.42 -8.63 8.44
CA ILE A 259 -1.82 -8.96 7.12
C ILE A 259 -1.67 -7.71 6.24
N SER A 260 -2.68 -6.83 6.25
CA SER A 260 -2.63 -5.55 5.52
C SER A 260 -1.54 -4.63 6.08
N PHE A 261 -1.34 -4.63 7.39
CA PHE A 261 -0.28 -3.90 8.07
C PHE A 261 1.10 -4.40 7.62
N ALA A 262 1.35 -5.71 7.67
CA ALA A 262 2.62 -6.27 7.21
C ALA A 262 2.87 -6.03 5.71
N THR A 263 1.81 -5.96 4.91
CA THR A 263 1.88 -5.66 3.47
C THR A 263 2.24 -4.18 3.23
N VAL A 264 1.56 -3.25 3.90
CA VAL A 264 1.83 -1.81 3.73
C VAL A 264 3.14 -1.40 4.37
N ALA A 265 3.61 -2.09 5.40
CA ALA A 265 4.92 -1.84 6.01
C ALA A 265 6.06 -1.96 4.98
N MET A 266 5.92 -2.79 3.95
CA MET A 266 6.92 -2.89 2.87
C MET A 266 6.97 -1.62 2.01
N HIS A 267 5.82 -0.97 1.79
CA HIS A 267 5.75 0.34 1.18
C HIS A 267 6.29 1.43 2.12
N ASP A 268 5.70 1.50 3.31
CA ASP A 268 5.94 2.57 4.27
C ASP A 268 7.40 2.62 4.72
N ALA A 269 8.08 1.47 4.83
CA ALA A 269 9.50 1.45 5.15
C ALA A 269 10.40 1.99 4.02
N CYS A 270 10.01 1.78 2.76
CA CYS A 270 10.77 2.28 1.61
C CYS A 270 10.59 3.79 1.41
N ASP A 271 9.43 4.34 1.77
CA ASP A 271 9.11 5.78 1.66
C ASP A 271 9.39 6.56 2.97
N TYR A 272 9.62 5.88 4.10
CA TYR A 272 9.65 6.49 5.45
C TYR A 272 10.57 7.72 5.57
N ARG A 273 11.75 7.66 4.93
CA ARG A 273 12.71 8.76 5.00
C ARG A 273 12.24 9.98 4.20
N HIS A 274 11.55 9.77 3.08
CA HIS A 274 10.90 10.84 2.33
C HIS A 274 9.67 11.36 3.08
N ASP A 275 8.87 10.48 3.69
CA ASP A 275 7.73 10.86 4.54
C ASP A 275 8.18 11.73 5.72
N ASN A 276 9.31 11.40 6.35
CA ASN A 276 9.88 12.21 7.43
C ASN A 276 10.31 13.61 6.95
N GLN A 277 10.85 13.73 5.74
CA GLN A 277 11.17 15.03 5.13
C GLN A 277 9.90 15.85 4.83
N ALA A 278 8.80 15.16 4.53
CA ALA A 278 7.51 15.74 4.16
C ALA A 278 6.60 16.09 5.34
N ASN A 279 6.98 15.69 6.55
CA ASN A 279 6.10 15.62 7.70
C ASN A 279 4.81 14.81 7.44
N GLU A 280 4.91 13.72 6.67
CA GLU A 280 3.77 12.85 6.38
C GLU A 280 3.44 11.98 7.62
N PHE A 281 2.19 12.09 8.09
CA PHE A 281 1.72 11.33 9.25
C PHE A 281 1.30 9.91 8.86
N TYR A 282 0.71 9.73 7.68
CA TYR A 282 0.14 8.45 7.26
C TYR A 282 1.20 7.48 6.76
N ASN A 283 1.99 7.00 7.72
CA ASN A 283 2.96 5.93 7.60
C ASN A 283 2.86 5.08 8.88
N VAL A 284 2.76 3.76 8.78
CA VAL A 284 2.54 2.90 9.95
C VAL A 284 3.63 3.03 11.02
N VAL A 285 4.87 3.33 10.63
CA VAL A 285 5.97 3.56 11.59
C VAL A 285 5.79 4.90 12.30
N THR A 286 5.38 5.94 11.56
CA THR A 286 5.06 7.26 12.14
C THR A 286 3.88 7.17 13.09
N ILE A 287 2.79 6.49 12.70
CA ILE A 287 1.58 6.35 13.51
C ILE A 287 1.92 5.69 14.85
N VAL A 288 2.59 4.54 14.84
CA VAL A 288 2.94 3.82 16.06
C VAL A 288 3.93 4.63 16.91
N GLY A 289 4.93 5.25 16.27
CA GLY A 289 5.91 6.07 16.98
C GLY A 289 5.30 7.29 17.67
N ALA A 290 4.29 7.90 17.04
CA ALA A 290 3.55 9.03 17.61
C ALA A 290 2.87 8.66 18.93
N HIS A 291 2.20 7.50 18.95
CA HIS A 291 1.40 7.05 20.09
C HIS A 291 2.26 6.44 21.21
N CYS A 292 3.34 5.76 20.86
CA CYS A 292 4.28 5.18 21.82
C CYS A 292 5.24 6.21 22.43
N GLY A 293 5.48 7.35 21.76
CA GLY A 293 6.43 8.35 22.24
C GLY A 293 7.91 7.97 22.02
N VAL A 294 8.18 6.89 21.28
CA VAL A 294 9.51 6.33 20.99
C VAL A 294 9.55 5.82 19.54
N PRO A 295 10.73 5.62 18.93
CA PRO A 295 10.82 5.00 17.62
C PRO A 295 10.16 3.61 17.58
N ALA A 296 9.37 3.36 16.54
CA ALA A 296 8.52 2.17 16.43
C ALA A 296 9.15 1.01 15.64
N THR A 297 10.41 1.14 15.20
CA THR A 297 11.08 0.17 14.32
C THR A 297 10.96 -1.27 14.81
N ASN A 298 11.32 -1.53 16.07
CA ASN A 298 11.25 -2.87 16.64
C ASN A 298 9.82 -3.39 16.79
N MET A 299 8.86 -2.51 17.09
CA MET A 299 7.46 -2.89 17.28
C MET A 299 6.80 -3.29 15.94
N VAL A 300 7.00 -2.47 14.91
CA VAL A 300 6.53 -2.72 13.54
C VAL A 300 7.20 -3.96 12.96
N ARG A 301 8.54 -4.04 13.08
CA ARG A 301 9.33 -5.19 12.60
C ARG A 301 8.86 -6.49 13.26
N ARG A 302 8.72 -6.51 14.59
CA ARG A 302 8.21 -7.67 15.33
C ARG A 302 6.84 -8.10 14.82
N LEU A 303 5.90 -7.17 14.66
CA LEU A 303 4.55 -7.53 14.21
C LEU A 303 4.59 -8.17 12.83
N CYS A 304 5.36 -7.60 11.89
CA CYS A 304 5.52 -8.18 10.56
C CYS A 304 6.11 -9.59 10.58
N VAL A 305 7.18 -9.79 11.37
CA VAL A 305 7.81 -11.11 11.54
C VAL A 305 6.85 -12.11 12.18
N ASP A 306 6.07 -11.71 13.18
CA ASP A 306 5.07 -12.57 13.83
C ASP A 306 3.96 -12.99 12.85
N ILE A 307 3.49 -12.07 12.00
CA ILE A 307 2.49 -12.37 10.95
C ILE A 307 3.04 -13.34 9.90
N TRP A 308 4.27 -13.14 9.44
CA TRP A 308 4.88 -14.03 8.45
C TRP A 308 5.22 -15.39 9.05
N ALA A 309 5.62 -15.45 10.32
CA ALA A 309 5.83 -16.71 11.02
C ALA A 309 4.52 -17.48 11.19
N TRP A 310 3.44 -16.79 11.55
CA TRP A 310 2.10 -17.37 11.58
C TRP A 310 1.69 -17.90 10.19
N ALA A 311 1.94 -17.13 9.13
CA ALA A 311 1.62 -17.56 7.77
C ALA A 311 2.39 -18.84 7.36
N LEU A 312 3.67 -18.95 7.72
CA LEU A 312 4.44 -20.17 7.53
C LEU A 312 3.86 -21.34 8.33
N ASP A 313 3.50 -21.11 9.59
CA ASP A 313 2.96 -22.14 10.46
C ASP A 313 1.58 -22.63 10.01
N GLU A 314 0.72 -21.76 9.49
CA GLU A 314 -0.60 -22.13 8.97
C GLU A 314 -0.58 -22.58 7.50
N GLY A 315 0.53 -22.36 6.79
CA GLY A 315 0.63 -22.64 5.36
C GLY A 315 -0.07 -21.62 4.47
N ALA A 316 -0.24 -20.39 4.96
CA ALA A 316 -0.85 -19.27 4.27
C ALA A 316 0.16 -18.52 3.38
N ASP A 317 0.73 -19.20 2.38
CA ASP A 317 1.81 -18.65 1.52
C ASP A 317 1.45 -17.33 0.84
N TRP A 318 0.16 -17.10 0.59
CA TRP A 318 -0.36 -15.88 -0.01
C TRP A 318 -0.05 -14.61 0.78
N VAL A 319 0.07 -14.72 2.10
CA VAL A 319 0.46 -13.62 2.99
C VAL A 319 1.90 -13.19 2.70
N LEU A 320 2.78 -14.15 2.46
CA LEU A 320 4.17 -13.90 2.07
C LEU A 320 4.23 -13.36 0.63
N TYR A 321 3.41 -13.89 -0.27
CA TYR A 321 3.33 -13.39 -1.65
C TYR A 321 2.89 -11.93 -1.70
N VAL A 322 1.79 -11.54 -1.04
CA VAL A 322 1.27 -10.17 -1.16
C VAL A 322 2.22 -9.13 -0.57
N ALA A 323 2.79 -9.39 0.60
CA ALA A 323 3.79 -8.51 1.20
C ALA A 323 5.07 -8.43 0.33
N GLY A 324 5.56 -9.58 -0.14
CA GLY A 324 6.76 -9.65 -0.97
C GLY A 324 6.60 -9.01 -2.34
N ARG A 325 5.43 -9.16 -2.98
CA ARG A 325 5.10 -8.48 -4.24
C ARG A 325 4.95 -6.98 -4.05
N CYS A 326 4.42 -6.52 -2.91
CA CYS A 326 4.43 -5.11 -2.53
C CYS A 326 5.87 -4.58 -2.43
N LEU A 327 6.79 -5.33 -1.80
CA LEU A 327 8.19 -4.95 -1.73
C LEU A 327 8.88 -4.96 -3.11
N ALA A 328 8.61 -5.97 -3.94
CA ALA A 328 9.11 -6.04 -5.31
C ALA A 328 8.62 -4.86 -6.15
N TRP A 329 7.37 -4.44 -5.93
CA TRP A 329 6.80 -3.24 -6.50
C TRP A 329 7.57 -1.98 -6.06
N GLN A 330 7.89 -1.84 -4.77
CA GLN A 330 8.69 -0.70 -4.28
C GLN A 330 10.10 -0.65 -4.86
N LEU A 331 10.72 -1.80 -5.14
CA LEU A 331 12.00 -1.83 -5.85
C LEU A 331 11.85 -1.36 -7.29
N TYR A 332 10.87 -1.94 -8.00
CA TYR A 332 10.65 -1.65 -9.41
C TYR A 332 10.28 -0.19 -9.65
N MET A 333 9.37 0.33 -8.83
CA MET A 333 8.89 1.70 -8.91
C MET A 333 10.05 2.69 -8.68
N ALA A 334 10.19 3.63 -9.60
CA ALA A 334 11.27 4.61 -9.59
C ALA A 334 11.08 5.71 -8.53
N ARG A 335 9.84 5.95 -8.08
CA ARG A 335 9.47 7.10 -7.22
C ARG A 335 10.42 7.28 -6.04
N TYR A 336 10.67 6.21 -5.27
CA TYR A 336 11.49 6.25 -4.06
C TYR A 336 12.95 5.87 -4.28
N LYS A 337 13.30 5.38 -5.48
CA LYS A 337 14.61 4.80 -5.80
C LYS A 337 15.10 3.79 -4.74
N THR A 338 14.21 2.91 -4.31
CA THR A 338 14.43 1.96 -3.20
C THR A 338 15.70 1.13 -3.36
N THR A 339 16.08 0.76 -4.58
CA THR A 339 17.33 0.03 -4.84
C THR A 339 18.57 0.85 -4.45
N ILE A 340 18.58 2.15 -4.74
CA ILE A 340 19.66 3.06 -4.34
C ILE A 340 19.63 3.25 -2.82
N LEU A 341 18.44 3.36 -2.22
CA LEU A 341 18.32 3.41 -0.76
C LEU A 341 19.03 2.19 -0.15
N PHE A 342 18.64 0.97 -0.54
CA PHE A 342 19.17 -0.26 0.04
C PHE A 342 20.66 -0.50 -0.21
N GLU A 343 21.21 -0.07 -1.35
CA GLU A 343 22.65 -0.20 -1.64
C GLU A 343 23.52 0.71 -0.76
N HIS A 344 22.94 1.77 -0.21
CA HIS A 344 23.67 2.82 0.49
C HIS A 344 23.30 2.97 1.98
N LEU A 345 22.44 2.10 2.51
CA LEU A 345 22.20 1.97 3.94
C LEU A 345 23.39 1.26 4.59
N VAL A 346 23.89 1.84 5.68
CA VAL A 346 24.94 1.27 6.51
C VAL A 346 24.28 0.74 7.79
N PRO A 347 24.33 -0.58 8.05
CA PRO A 347 23.72 -1.16 9.23
C PRO A 347 24.16 -0.46 10.51
N PRO A 348 23.27 -0.36 11.52
CA PRO A 348 23.61 0.26 12.79
C PRO A 348 24.72 -0.55 13.47
N ASP A 349 25.64 0.14 14.15
CA ASP A 349 26.62 -0.54 15.02
C ASP A 349 25.86 -1.34 16.08
N SER A 350 26.26 -2.59 16.29
CA SER A 350 25.81 -3.45 17.38
C SER A 350 25.77 -2.75 18.76
N ASN A 351 26.66 -1.80 19.01
CA ASN A 351 26.69 -1.04 20.27
C ASN A 351 25.66 0.10 20.35
N ASN A 352 25.05 0.47 19.22
CA ASN A 352 24.07 1.56 19.09
C ASN A 352 22.66 1.07 18.74
N GLN A 353 22.43 -0.25 18.79
CA GLN A 353 21.08 -0.79 18.60
C GLN A 353 20.20 -0.38 19.78
N ARG A 354 19.08 0.26 19.45
CA ARG A 354 18.11 0.66 20.46
C ARG A 354 17.34 -0.55 20.97
N MET A 355 17.07 -0.56 22.28
CA MET A 355 16.30 -1.59 22.95
C MET A 355 14.90 -1.08 23.30
N GLU A 356 14.19 -0.43 22.37
CA GLU A 356 12.74 -0.28 22.55
C GLU A 356 12.10 -1.66 22.63
N ASP A 357 11.20 -1.83 23.60
CA ASP A 357 10.46 -3.07 23.79
C ASP A 357 9.67 -3.40 22.51
N PRO A 358 9.97 -4.51 21.82
CA PRO A 358 9.26 -4.91 20.62
C PRO A 358 7.75 -5.14 20.86
N TYR A 359 7.35 -5.40 22.11
CA TYR A 359 5.96 -5.56 22.54
C TYR A 359 5.42 -4.33 23.30
N GLY A 360 6.10 -3.18 23.21
CA GLY A 360 5.72 -1.97 23.95
C GLY A 360 4.43 -1.30 23.49
N ASP A 361 3.87 -1.69 22.33
CA ASP A 361 2.63 -1.14 21.80
C ASP A 361 1.41 -2.07 22.00
N PRO A 362 0.40 -1.67 22.82
CA PRO A 362 -0.80 -2.46 23.05
C PRO A 362 -1.68 -2.68 21.81
N VAL A 363 -1.72 -1.73 20.87
CA VAL A 363 -2.57 -1.82 19.69
C VAL A 363 -2.05 -2.89 18.75
N LEU A 364 -0.77 -2.85 18.38
CA LEU A 364 -0.08 -3.88 17.61
C LEU A 364 -0.12 -5.24 18.31
N ASN A 365 0.01 -5.28 19.65
CA ASN A 365 -0.14 -6.52 20.41
C ASN A 365 -1.54 -7.13 20.27
N SER A 366 -2.58 -6.30 20.20
CA SER A 366 -3.95 -6.79 20.03
C SER A 366 -4.21 -7.39 18.65
N MET A 367 -3.46 -6.97 17.62
CA MET A 367 -3.54 -7.51 16.26
C MET A 367 -2.64 -8.74 16.04
N ASN A 368 -1.77 -9.07 17.01
CA ASN A 368 -0.72 -10.06 16.80
C ASN A 368 -1.31 -11.48 16.75
N PRO A 369 -1.09 -12.25 15.67
CA PRO A 369 -1.60 -13.62 15.58
C PRO A 369 -0.82 -14.62 16.44
N LEU A 370 0.35 -14.25 16.96
CA LEU A 370 1.19 -15.12 17.79
C LEU A 370 1.38 -14.57 19.21
N PRO A 371 1.59 -15.44 20.22
CA PRO A 371 1.96 -15.00 21.55
C PRO A 371 3.36 -14.36 21.53
N PRO A 372 3.70 -13.54 22.56
CA PRO A 372 5.03 -12.95 22.68
C PRO A 372 6.16 -13.97 22.63
N SER A 373 7.22 -13.64 21.88
CA SER A 373 8.43 -14.45 21.77
C SER A 373 9.19 -14.50 23.10
N ALA A 374 9.77 -15.66 23.43
CA ALA A 374 10.73 -15.78 24.52
C ALA A 374 12.05 -15.04 24.24
N HIS A 375 12.31 -14.72 22.97
CA HIS A 375 13.45 -13.94 22.48
C HIS A 375 12.91 -12.71 21.73
N PRO A 376 12.42 -11.67 22.44
CA PRO A 376 11.68 -10.57 21.83
C PRO A 376 12.47 -9.76 20.79
N TYR A 377 13.80 -9.75 20.89
CA TYR A 377 14.71 -9.07 19.97
C TYR A 377 15.29 -9.99 18.89
N ASP A 378 14.90 -11.27 18.84
CA ASP A 378 15.23 -12.15 17.73
C ASP A 378 14.18 -11.98 16.62
N PHE A 379 14.55 -11.20 15.62
CA PHE A 379 13.70 -10.92 14.46
C PHE A 379 13.94 -11.87 13.28
N ASP A 380 14.69 -12.96 13.47
CA ASP A 380 14.87 -13.96 12.43
C ASP A 380 13.56 -14.73 12.20
N LEU A 381 13.03 -14.64 10.97
CA LEU A 381 11.75 -15.24 10.61
C LEU A 381 11.76 -16.77 10.77
N ARG A 382 12.89 -17.42 10.44
CA ARG A 382 13.04 -18.87 10.55
C ARG A 382 13.03 -19.31 12.02
N ASN A 383 13.68 -18.57 12.90
CA ASN A 383 13.69 -18.83 14.34
C ASN A 383 12.29 -18.64 14.92
N ARG A 384 11.58 -17.59 14.48
CA ARG A 384 10.25 -17.23 14.98
C ARG A 384 9.17 -18.26 14.66
N CYS A 385 9.20 -18.86 13.47
CA CYS A 385 8.22 -19.88 13.07
C CYS A 385 8.47 -21.24 13.75
N HIS A 386 7.40 -22.00 13.96
CA HIS A 386 7.48 -23.37 14.47
C HIS A 386 7.88 -24.36 13.36
N LYS A 387 7.35 -24.19 12.13
CA LYS A 387 7.59 -25.09 10.98
C LYS A 387 8.84 -24.69 10.19
N LYS A 388 10.01 -24.82 10.81
CA LYS A 388 11.33 -24.50 10.20
C LYS A 388 11.60 -25.22 8.88
N ASP A 389 11.20 -26.49 8.77
CA ASP A 389 11.37 -27.27 7.54
C ASP A 389 10.59 -26.66 6.36
N ARG A 390 9.44 -26.04 6.62
CA ARG A 390 8.66 -25.36 5.59
C ARG A 390 9.36 -24.09 5.11
N TYR A 391 9.88 -23.28 6.04
CA TYR A 391 10.71 -22.12 5.69
C TYR A 391 11.88 -22.55 4.79
N ASP A 392 12.60 -23.60 5.21
CA ASP A 392 13.78 -24.11 4.49
C ASP A 392 13.42 -24.67 3.11
N GLU A 393 12.27 -25.33 2.98
CA GLU A 393 11.74 -25.83 1.72
C GLU A 393 11.37 -24.68 0.77
N LEU A 394 10.60 -23.70 1.24
CA LEU A 394 10.17 -22.56 0.43
C LEU A 394 11.37 -21.74 -0.06
N LEU A 395 12.33 -21.47 0.82
CA LEU A 395 13.56 -20.75 0.46
C LEU A 395 14.37 -21.53 -0.58
N ARG A 396 14.57 -22.84 -0.37
CA ARG A 396 15.30 -23.70 -1.32
C ARG A 396 14.62 -23.76 -2.69
N ASN A 397 13.29 -23.83 -2.71
CA ASN A 397 12.52 -23.80 -3.96
C ASN A 397 12.69 -22.47 -4.71
N CYS A 398 12.74 -21.35 -3.99
CA CYS A 398 13.04 -20.05 -4.60
C CYS A 398 14.45 -20.02 -5.22
N LEU A 399 15.45 -20.46 -4.47
CA LEU A 399 16.85 -20.49 -4.95
C LEU A 399 17.00 -21.42 -6.17
N ALA A 400 16.41 -22.62 -6.14
CA ALA A 400 16.43 -23.55 -7.27
C ALA A 400 15.74 -22.98 -8.53
N HIS A 401 14.67 -22.20 -8.34
CA HIS A 401 14.02 -21.49 -9.44
C HIS A 401 14.95 -20.44 -10.07
N PHE A 402 15.68 -19.66 -9.26
CA PHE A 402 16.62 -18.66 -9.77
C PHE A 402 17.87 -19.27 -10.44
N GLU A 403 18.16 -20.55 -10.24
CA GLU A 403 19.25 -21.24 -10.94
C GLU A 403 18.87 -21.70 -12.35
N SER A 404 17.57 -21.83 -12.64
CA SER A 404 17.10 -22.50 -13.86
C SER A 404 16.14 -21.66 -14.70
N CYS A 405 15.39 -20.73 -14.09
CA CYS A 405 14.41 -19.92 -14.78
C CYS A 405 15.08 -18.79 -15.57
N SER A 406 14.93 -18.78 -16.90
CA SER A 406 15.51 -17.76 -17.77
C SER A 406 14.98 -16.34 -17.52
N GLY A 407 13.81 -16.19 -16.87
CA GLY A 407 13.19 -14.89 -16.61
C GLY A 407 13.75 -14.15 -15.39
N CYS A 408 14.22 -14.89 -14.38
CA CYS A 408 14.72 -14.34 -13.11
C CYS A 408 16.01 -15.05 -12.65
N TYR A 409 16.80 -15.52 -13.62
CA TYR A 409 18.06 -16.19 -13.37
C TYR A 409 18.97 -15.31 -12.50
N GLN A 410 19.56 -15.91 -11.45
CA GLN A 410 20.45 -15.27 -10.48
C GLN A 410 19.85 -14.09 -9.70
N TYR A 411 18.52 -13.98 -9.58
CA TYR A 411 17.88 -12.91 -8.81
C TYR A 411 18.46 -12.74 -7.39
N ASP A 412 18.82 -13.85 -6.73
CA ASP A 412 19.41 -13.90 -5.40
C ASP A 412 20.86 -13.35 -5.33
N LYS A 413 21.60 -13.38 -6.45
CA LYS A 413 23.05 -13.10 -6.51
C LYS A 413 23.41 -11.72 -7.07
N VAL A 414 22.46 -11.02 -7.68
CA VAL A 414 22.70 -9.71 -8.30
C VAL A 414 22.41 -8.56 -7.33
N SER A 415 22.94 -7.36 -7.62
CA SER A 415 22.69 -6.14 -6.84
C SER A 415 21.21 -5.74 -6.84
N TRP A 416 20.82 -4.85 -5.93
CA TRP A 416 19.46 -4.34 -5.89
C TRP A 416 19.08 -3.65 -7.20
N GLU A 417 19.97 -2.83 -7.77
CA GLU A 417 19.73 -2.21 -9.06
C GLU A 417 19.57 -3.23 -10.19
N ALA A 418 20.38 -4.29 -10.23
CA ALA A 418 20.28 -5.32 -11.25
C ALA A 418 18.95 -6.12 -11.16
N ARG A 419 18.37 -6.28 -9.96
CA ARG A 419 17.06 -6.91 -9.76
C ARG A 419 15.92 -6.19 -10.47
N LEU A 420 16.04 -4.88 -10.75
CA LEU A 420 14.99 -4.10 -11.43
C LEU A 420 14.58 -4.71 -12.77
N SER A 421 15.57 -5.11 -13.58
CA SER A 421 15.34 -5.73 -14.89
C SER A 421 14.61 -7.08 -14.77
N LEU A 422 14.97 -7.87 -13.76
CA LEU A 422 14.39 -9.19 -13.50
C LEU A 422 12.94 -9.07 -13.00
N ILE A 423 12.66 -8.08 -12.14
CA ILE A 423 11.29 -7.76 -11.70
C ILE A 423 10.46 -7.29 -12.90
N GLY A 424 11.02 -6.42 -13.75
CA GLY A 424 10.36 -5.99 -14.98
C GLY A 424 10.01 -7.16 -15.90
N ASN A 425 10.93 -8.11 -16.09
CA ASN A 425 10.68 -9.33 -16.86
C ASN A 425 9.58 -10.19 -16.24
N ALA A 426 9.55 -10.30 -14.90
CA ALA A 426 8.49 -11.02 -14.19
C ALA A 426 7.13 -10.36 -14.41
N TYR A 427 7.03 -9.03 -14.38
CA TYR A 427 5.79 -8.30 -14.69
C TYR A 427 5.35 -8.48 -16.15
N VAL A 428 6.28 -8.50 -17.10
CA VAL A 428 5.96 -8.79 -18.51
C VAL A 428 5.41 -10.22 -18.66
N LYS A 429 6.00 -11.19 -17.97
CA LYS A 429 5.58 -12.60 -18.03
C LYS A 429 4.28 -12.86 -17.28
N LYS A 430 3.98 -12.08 -16.24
CA LYS A 430 2.82 -12.21 -15.35
C LYS A 430 1.49 -12.43 -16.10
N TYR A 431 1.30 -11.77 -17.24
CA TYR A 431 0.14 -11.93 -18.13
C TYR A 431 -0.19 -13.35 -18.56
N SER A 432 0.82 -14.23 -18.57
CA SER A 432 0.64 -15.63 -18.94
C SER A 432 1.14 -16.58 -17.85
N ASP A 433 2.09 -16.15 -17.04
CA ASP A 433 2.69 -16.96 -15.99
C ASP A 433 3.21 -16.08 -14.84
N CYS A 434 2.59 -16.21 -13.67
CA CYS A 434 2.96 -15.48 -12.46
C CYS A 434 4.07 -16.16 -11.62
N SER A 435 4.62 -17.30 -12.06
CA SER A 435 5.57 -18.09 -11.25
C SER A 435 6.80 -17.29 -10.83
N CYS A 436 7.39 -16.49 -11.73
CA CYS A 436 8.55 -15.66 -11.41
C CYS A 436 8.20 -14.60 -10.35
N LEU A 437 7.07 -13.92 -10.49
CA LEU A 437 6.65 -12.86 -9.57
C LEU A 437 6.33 -13.43 -8.17
N ASN A 438 5.69 -14.60 -8.10
CA ASN A 438 5.43 -15.29 -6.84
C ASN A 438 6.72 -15.75 -6.16
N THR A 439 7.66 -16.30 -6.93
CA THR A 439 8.96 -16.75 -6.43
C THR A 439 9.77 -15.56 -5.91
N ILE A 440 9.80 -14.45 -6.64
CA ILE A 440 10.42 -13.20 -6.19
C ILE A 440 9.75 -12.74 -4.89
N GLY A 441 8.42 -12.59 -4.85
CA GLY A 441 7.71 -12.13 -3.65
C GLY A 441 8.01 -12.99 -2.42
N MET A 442 7.90 -14.31 -2.55
CA MET A 442 8.25 -15.25 -1.47
C MET A 442 9.68 -15.06 -0.98
N TYR A 443 10.65 -15.04 -1.91
CA TYR A 443 12.06 -14.84 -1.56
C TYR A 443 12.31 -13.49 -0.87
N MET A 444 11.58 -12.45 -1.27
CA MET A 444 11.72 -11.13 -0.68
C MET A 444 11.40 -11.11 0.82
N ILE A 445 10.35 -11.83 1.24
CA ILE A 445 9.99 -11.93 2.66
C ILE A 445 10.91 -12.89 3.41
N LEU A 446 11.26 -14.03 2.80
CA LEU A 446 12.07 -15.04 3.48
C LEU A 446 13.52 -14.58 3.72
N ALA A 447 14.11 -13.79 2.82
CA ALA A 447 15.56 -13.56 2.80
C ALA A 447 16.02 -12.11 2.57
N CYS A 448 15.11 -11.14 2.32
CA CYS A 448 15.49 -9.80 1.85
C CYS A 448 14.96 -8.64 2.70
N THR A 449 14.39 -8.89 3.89
CA THR A 449 13.75 -7.83 4.68
C THR A 449 14.72 -6.99 5.53
N GLU A 450 15.97 -7.41 5.74
CA GLU A 450 16.93 -6.66 6.56
C GLU A 450 17.07 -5.18 6.15
N PRO A 451 17.32 -4.83 4.87
CA PRO A 451 17.41 -3.43 4.47
C PRO A 451 16.11 -2.63 4.64
N VAL A 452 14.95 -3.29 4.63
CA VAL A 452 13.65 -2.65 4.89
C VAL A 452 13.64 -2.10 6.32
N TRP A 453 14.15 -2.88 7.28
CA TRP A 453 14.21 -2.47 8.68
C TRP A 453 15.30 -1.42 8.93
N TRP A 454 16.44 -1.51 8.24
CA TRP A 454 17.47 -0.47 8.28
C TRP A 454 16.96 0.86 7.70
N ALA A 455 16.06 0.82 6.71
CA ALA A 455 15.50 2.03 6.11
C ALA A 455 14.73 2.89 7.13
N ILE A 456 14.07 2.25 8.10
CA ILE A 456 13.25 2.91 9.12
C ILE A 456 13.97 3.16 10.44
N ASP A 457 15.09 2.48 10.67
CA ASP A 457 15.92 2.66 11.86
C ASP A 457 16.67 4.01 11.83
N ASP A 458 16.50 4.81 12.89
CA ASP A 458 17.11 6.12 13.03
C ASP A 458 18.62 6.07 13.34
N ALA A 459 19.12 4.90 13.78
CA ALA A 459 20.54 4.62 13.96
C ALA A 459 21.25 4.20 12.65
N THR A 460 20.49 3.90 11.59
CA THR A 460 21.05 3.54 10.28
C THR A 460 21.44 4.78 9.48
N ASP A 461 22.71 4.85 9.10
CA ASP A 461 23.22 5.89 8.22
C ASP A 461 22.92 5.62 6.74
N TYR A 462 22.76 6.69 5.96
CA TYR A 462 22.65 6.64 4.50
C TYR A 462 23.80 7.43 3.89
N THR A 463 24.50 6.78 2.94
CA THR A 463 25.74 7.29 2.32
C THR A 463 25.60 7.59 0.83
N GLY A 464 24.41 7.42 0.28
CA GLY A 464 24.15 7.56 -1.15
C GLY A 464 23.89 9.00 -1.60
N PRO A 465 23.55 9.18 -2.88
CA PRO A 465 23.21 10.50 -3.42
C PRO A 465 22.01 11.09 -2.69
N MET A 466 21.99 12.42 -2.55
CA MET A 466 20.89 13.20 -1.98
C MET A 466 20.68 14.44 -2.85
N GLU A 467 19.44 14.93 -2.92
CA GLU A 467 19.08 16.20 -3.57
C GLU A 467 18.10 16.94 -2.67
N GLU A 468 17.90 18.24 -2.92
CA GLU A 468 16.88 19.02 -2.22
C GLU A 468 15.49 18.46 -2.50
N TRP A 469 14.73 18.26 -1.42
CA TRP A 469 13.38 17.71 -1.48
C TRP A 469 12.41 18.76 -2.03
N SER A 470 11.59 18.37 -3.02
CA SER A 470 10.49 19.19 -3.50
C SER A 470 9.20 18.82 -2.75
N PRO A 471 8.57 19.75 -2.03
CA PRO A 471 7.30 19.49 -1.34
C PRO A 471 6.15 19.12 -2.26
N MET A 472 6.29 19.46 -3.54
CA MET A 472 5.31 19.11 -4.55
C MET A 472 5.30 17.60 -4.83
N LEU A 473 6.37 16.84 -4.52
CA LEU A 473 6.51 15.40 -4.84
C LEU A 473 5.89 14.44 -3.83
N CYS A 474 5.42 14.94 -2.68
CA CYS A 474 4.59 14.16 -1.78
C CYS A 474 3.18 14.10 -2.31
#